data_AF-A0A2G2JYY8-F1
#
_entry.id   AF-A0A2G2JYY8-F1
#
_cell.length_a   1.000
_cell.length_b   1.000
_cell.length_c   1.000
_cell.angle_alpha   90.00
_cell.angle_beta   90.00
_cell.angle_gamma   90.00
#
_symmetry.space_group_name_H-M   'P 1'
#
loop_
_entity.id
_entity.type
_entity.pdbx_description
1 polymer ?
#
loop_
_entity_poly.entity_id
_entity_poly.type
_entity_poly.pdbx_seq_one_letter_code
_entity_poly.pdbx_strand_id
1 'polypeptide(L)'
;MSLFHVAFDRKTDEQIAHAPLYKLEAVKRDLSIDSLQQLFSNNAITKDHYLSQYVVTKNHYKKNLKKLSGKRKYLARLQSFRGRSSFHFWLAQFGIISLAFYFCCKSLYSDFVTGSTYRHQLVSISGIIVCLFWYVHLIFLTQKDFNGNKYIGILILCAVLSSVFIYYLVKHYTYKDDIILKQLSFIERIRTIHYPAIAVKAKFAEKYDKGLISENKVEDEIKEFQYDLTDSTKH
;
A
#
# COMPACT_ATOMS: atom_id res chain seq x y z
N MET A 1 -3.49 15.78 1.89
CA MET A 1 -4.40 16.94 1.70
C MET A 1 -3.92 18.00 2.68
N SER A 2 -3.23 19.08 2.32
CA SER A 2 -3.60 20.13 1.37
C SER A 2 -2.53 20.32 0.27
N LEU A 3 -2.99 20.48 -0.98
CA LEU A 3 -2.79 21.64 -1.89
C LEU A 3 -1.45 22.40 -1.94
N PHE A 4 -0.42 21.99 -1.20
CA PHE A 4 0.89 22.61 -1.22
C PHE A 4 1.88 21.67 -1.88
N HIS A 5 2.00 21.92 -3.17
CA HIS A 5 3.14 21.66 -4.03
C HIS A 5 4.43 22.15 -3.35
N VAL A 6 4.94 21.45 -2.33
CA VAL A 6 6.35 21.60 -1.99
C VAL A 6 7.11 20.76 -3.00
N ALA A 7 7.23 21.33 -4.20
CA ALA A 7 8.16 20.88 -5.21
C ALA A 7 9.56 21.10 -4.64
N PHE A 8 10.03 20.16 -3.83
CA PHE A 8 11.43 20.12 -3.52
C PHE A 8 12.16 19.83 -4.82
N ASP A 9 12.89 20.81 -5.33
CA ASP A 9 13.69 20.62 -6.53
C ASP A 9 14.60 19.42 -6.35
N ARG A 10 14.58 18.54 -7.36
CA ARG A 10 15.32 17.28 -7.37
C ARG A 10 16.81 17.47 -7.10
N LYS A 11 17.34 18.65 -7.42
CA LYS A 11 18.71 19.09 -7.19
C LYS A 11 18.66 20.51 -6.65
N THR A 12 19.52 20.83 -5.70
CA THR A 12 19.73 22.24 -5.30
C THR A 12 20.40 23.00 -6.44
N ASP A 13 20.23 24.32 -6.48
CA ASP A 13 20.97 25.18 -7.40
C ASP A 13 22.49 24.95 -7.31
N GLU A 14 22.99 24.70 -6.10
CA GLU A 14 24.37 24.32 -5.87
C GLU A 14 24.77 22.99 -6.54
N GLN A 15 23.90 21.98 -6.53
CA GLN A 15 24.15 20.72 -7.22
C GLN A 15 24.09 20.88 -8.75
N ILE A 16 23.19 21.72 -9.25
CA ILE A 16 23.07 22.03 -10.68
C ILE A 16 24.34 22.74 -11.15
N ALA A 17 24.78 23.77 -10.42
CA ALA A 17 26.01 24.50 -10.69
C ALA A 17 27.28 23.63 -10.55
N HIS A 18 27.30 22.70 -9.59
CA HIS A 18 28.45 21.83 -9.37
C HIS A 18 28.53 20.64 -10.36
N ALA A 19 27.40 20.21 -10.94
CA ALA A 19 27.35 19.05 -11.84
C ALA A 19 28.35 19.10 -13.02
N PRO A 20 28.52 20.22 -13.77
CA PRO A 20 29.45 20.26 -14.89
C PRO A 20 30.92 20.36 -14.47
N LEU A 21 31.23 20.83 -13.25
CA LEU A 21 32.60 21.15 -12.82
C LEU A 21 33.55 19.95 -12.88
N TYR A 22 33.07 18.76 -12.53
CA TYR A 22 33.90 17.55 -12.60
C TYR A 22 34.29 17.21 -14.04
N LYS A 23 33.35 17.31 -14.99
CA LYS A 23 33.61 17.04 -16.39
C LYS A 23 34.57 18.06 -16.99
N LEU A 24 34.39 19.35 -16.65
CA LEU A 24 35.28 20.42 -17.08
C LEU A 24 36.72 20.20 -16.57
N GLU A 25 36.88 19.82 -15.30
CA GLU A 25 38.20 19.56 -14.73
C GLU A 25 38.88 18.32 -15.35
N ALA A 26 38.10 17.28 -15.69
CA ALA A 26 38.62 16.11 -16.40
C ALA A 26 39.11 16.45 -17.81
N VAL A 27 38.38 17.29 -18.55
CA VAL A 27 38.81 17.77 -19.87
C VAL A 27 40.10 18.58 -19.76
N LYS A 28 40.23 19.48 -18.77
CA LYS A 28 41.47 20.24 -18.54
C LYS A 28 42.66 19.33 -18.25
N ARG A 29 42.46 18.27 -17.46
CA ARG A 29 43.48 17.24 -17.22
C ARG A 29 43.94 16.61 -18.52
N ASP A 30 43.02 16.15 -19.34
CA ASP A 30 43.32 15.44 -20.58
C ASP A 30 44.08 16.35 -21.54
N LEU A 31 43.61 17.58 -21.75
CA LEU A 31 44.31 18.59 -22.56
C LEU A 31 45.73 18.90 -22.04
N SER A 32 45.92 18.95 -20.72
CA SER A 32 47.23 19.22 -20.13
C SER A 32 48.21 18.04 -20.29
N ILE A 33 47.68 16.81 -20.30
CA ILE A 33 48.48 15.60 -20.52
C ILE A 33 48.82 15.46 -22.00
N ASP A 34 47.86 15.69 -22.88
CA ASP A 34 48.02 15.62 -24.33
C ASP A 34 49.05 16.65 -24.82
N SER A 35 48.99 17.88 -24.30
CA SER A 35 49.98 18.91 -24.64
C SER A 35 51.40 18.54 -24.17
N LEU A 36 51.53 17.95 -22.97
CA LEU A 36 52.81 17.46 -22.47
C LEU A 36 53.36 16.32 -23.33
N GLN A 37 52.48 15.42 -23.77
CA GLN A 37 52.81 14.31 -24.67
C GLN A 37 53.21 14.80 -26.06
N GLN A 38 52.56 15.84 -26.58
CA GLN A 38 52.92 16.45 -27.86
C GLN A 38 54.30 17.12 -27.80
N LEU A 39 54.60 17.85 -26.72
CA LEU A 39 55.93 18.45 -26.52
C LEU A 39 57.04 17.39 -26.45
N PHE A 40 56.77 16.28 -25.78
CA PHE A 40 57.71 15.15 -25.71
C PHE A 40 57.89 14.48 -27.08
N SER A 41 56.79 14.23 -27.80
CA SER A 41 56.82 13.60 -29.13
C SER A 41 57.58 14.44 -30.17
N ASN A 42 57.53 15.77 -30.02
CA ASN A 42 58.25 16.72 -30.88
C ASN A 42 59.71 16.93 -30.44
N ASN A 43 60.24 16.17 -29.48
CA ASN A 43 61.57 16.33 -28.89
C ASN A 43 61.83 17.74 -28.31
N ALA A 44 60.79 18.50 -27.98
CA ALA A 44 60.92 19.84 -27.40
C ALA A 44 61.31 19.82 -25.91
N ILE A 45 61.12 18.68 -25.24
CA ILE A 45 61.47 18.46 -23.83
C ILE A 45 62.18 17.12 -23.64
N THR A 46 63.05 17.05 -22.63
CA THR A 46 63.75 15.80 -22.27
C THR A 46 62.81 14.83 -21.54
N LYS A 47 63.19 13.53 -21.53
CA LYS A 47 62.44 12.48 -20.83
C LYS A 47 62.26 12.77 -19.33
N ASP A 48 63.29 13.27 -18.67
CA ASP A 48 63.24 13.56 -17.23
C ASP A 48 62.32 14.76 -16.94
N HIS A 49 62.33 15.76 -17.82
CA HIS A 49 61.40 16.88 -17.73
C HIS A 49 59.95 16.43 -17.97
N TYR A 50 59.71 15.55 -18.94
CA TYR A 50 58.39 14.97 -19.18
C TYR A 50 57.88 14.19 -17.96
N LEU A 51 58.69 13.28 -17.41
CA LEU A 51 58.28 12.44 -16.28
C LEU A 51 57.97 13.27 -15.03
N SER A 52 58.80 14.26 -14.72
CA SER A 52 58.59 15.14 -13.56
C SER A 52 57.30 15.97 -13.71
N GLN A 53 57.08 16.59 -14.87
CA GLN A 53 55.87 17.37 -15.12
C GLN A 53 54.61 16.50 -15.18
N TYR A 54 54.70 15.30 -15.76
CA TYR A 54 53.57 14.36 -15.82
C TYR A 54 53.09 13.99 -14.41
N VAL A 55 54.01 13.66 -13.50
CA VAL A 55 53.69 13.33 -12.10
C VAL A 55 53.04 14.52 -11.39
N VAL A 56 53.58 15.73 -11.57
CA VAL A 56 53.03 16.96 -10.98
C VAL A 56 51.61 17.22 -11.48
N THR A 57 51.41 17.22 -12.79
CA THR A 57 50.11 17.44 -13.45
C THR A 57 49.08 16.40 -13.02
N LYS A 58 49.45 15.12 -13.03
CA LYS A 58 48.57 14.03 -12.60
C LYS A 58 48.16 14.16 -11.14
N ASN A 59 49.10 14.51 -10.25
CA ASN A 59 48.82 14.70 -8.83
C ASN A 59 47.94 15.92 -8.56
N HIS A 60 48.16 17.03 -9.27
CA HIS A 60 47.33 18.24 -9.19
C HIS A 60 45.87 17.92 -9.50
N TYR A 61 45.59 17.35 -10.68
CA TYR A 61 44.23 17.04 -11.09
C TYR A 61 43.60 15.92 -10.26
N LYS A 62 44.37 14.93 -9.78
CA LYS A 62 43.87 13.91 -8.84
C LYS A 62 43.33 14.54 -7.55
N LYS A 63 44.04 15.54 -7.00
CA LYS A 63 43.57 16.27 -5.79
C LYS A 63 42.30 17.06 -6.09
N ASN A 64 42.23 17.78 -7.21
CA ASN A 64 41.06 18.58 -7.59
C ASN A 64 39.82 17.71 -7.84
N LEU A 65 39.96 16.62 -8.60
CA LEU A 65 38.87 15.69 -8.88
C LEU A 65 38.38 14.99 -7.59
N LYS A 66 39.28 14.67 -6.65
CA LYS A 66 38.89 14.13 -5.34
C LYS A 66 38.07 15.14 -4.54
N LYS A 67 38.47 16.42 -4.53
CA LYS A 67 37.72 17.52 -3.87
C LYS A 67 36.34 17.69 -4.48
N LEU A 68 36.23 17.74 -5.80
CA LEU A 68 34.96 17.83 -6.53
C LEU A 68 34.06 16.61 -6.28
N SER A 69 34.62 15.39 -6.30
CA SER A 69 33.88 14.18 -5.96
C SER A 69 33.39 14.19 -4.51
N GLY A 70 34.20 14.69 -3.58
CA GLY A 70 33.83 14.83 -2.16
C GLY A 70 32.66 15.79 -1.98
N LYS A 71 32.73 16.98 -2.59
CA LYS A 71 31.66 17.97 -2.54
C LYS A 71 30.36 17.46 -3.19
N ARG A 72 30.44 16.75 -4.32
CA ARG A 72 29.28 16.07 -4.92
C ARG A 72 28.60 15.10 -3.97
N LYS A 73 29.38 14.25 -3.26
CA LYS A 73 28.85 13.30 -2.27
C LYS A 73 28.20 14.02 -1.09
N TYR A 74 28.83 15.08 -0.59
CA TYR A 74 28.30 15.91 0.49
C TYR A 74 26.95 16.56 0.11
N LEU A 75 26.88 17.21 -1.06
CA LEU A 75 25.66 17.81 -1.56
C LEU A 75 24.54 16.79 -1.77
N ALA A 76 24.87 15.58 -2.25
CA ALA A 76 23.90 14.49 -2.36
C ALA A 76 23.38 14.03 -0.99
N ARG A 77 24.25 13.98 0.03
CA ARG A 77 23.88 13.60 1.40
C ARG A 77 22.96 14.63 2.05
N LEU A 78 23.22 15.92 1.86
CA LEU A 78 22.35 17.00 2.33
C LEU A 78 20.92 16.90 1.77
N GLN A 79 20.78 16.52 0.50
CA GLN A 79 19.47 16.31 -0.12
C GLN A 79 18.86 14.93 0.13
N SER A 80 19.60 13.98 0.72
CA SER A 80 19.08 12.63 0.95
C SER A 80 17.90 12.58 1.93
N PHE A 81 17.72 13.64 2.73
CA PHE A 81 16.58 13.85 3.62
C PHE A 81 15.29 14.30 2.89
N ARG A 82 15.36 14.69 1.61
CA ARG A 82 14.21 15.22 0.85
C ARG A 82 13.48 14.18 -0.03
N GLY A 83 13.82 12.89 0.09
CA GLY A 83 13.11 11.85 -0.65
C GLY A 83 13.49 10.42 -0.25
N ARG A 84 12.89 9.44 -0.94
CA ARG A 84 13.05 7.96 -0.85
C ARG A 84 14.50 7.41 -0.77
N SER A 85 15.55 8.25 -0.75
CA SER A 85 16.94 7.80 -0.67
C SER A 85 17.37 7.29 0.71
N SER A 86 16.55 7.47 1.75
CA SER A 86 16.76 6.82 3.05
C SER A 86 15.77 5.67 3.22
N PHE A 87 16.28 4.44 3.10
CA PHE A 87 15.50 3.22 3.29
C PHE A 87 14.83 3.18 4.68
N HIS A 88 15.51 3.69 5.71
CA HIS A 88 14.97 3.74 7.07
C HIS A 88 13.77 4.69 7.20
N PHE A 89 13.82 5.85 6.52
CA PHE A 89 12.67 6.76 6.49
C PHE A 89 11.48 6.14 5.76
N TRP A 90 11.73 5.52 4.61
CA TRP A 90 10.70 4.81 3.86
C TRP A 90 10.07 3.68 4.69
N LEU A 91 10.89 2.88 5.38
CA LEU A 91 10.43 1.78 6.23
C LEU A 91 9.61 2.28 7.42
N ALA A 92 10.03 3.38 8.06
CA ALA A 92 9.29 3.98 9.16
C ALA A 92 7.92 4.49 8.70
N GLN A 93 7.86 5.23 7.58
CA GLN A 93 6.61 5.74 7.02
C GLN A 93 5.69 4.61 6.58
N PHE A 94 6.24 3.59 5.94
CA PHE A 94 5.50 2.37 5.57
C PHE A 94 4.94 1.67 6.81
N GLY A 95 5.73 1.52 7.87
CA GLY A 95 5.29 0.94 9.14
C GLY A 95 4.14 1.72 9.79
N ILE A 96 4.21 3.06 9.81
CA ILE A 96 3.14 3.91 10.35
C ILE A 96 1.84 3.71 9.58
N ILE A 97 1.90 3.71 8.24
CA ILE A 97 0.71 3.50 7.40
C ILE A 97 0.16 2.09 7.57
N SER A 98 1.02 1.08 7.70
CA SER A 98 0.59 -0.29 7.97
C SER A 98 -0.11 -0.44 9.31
N LEU A 99 0.40 0.22 10.34
CA LEU A 99 -0.23 0.23 11.65
C LEU A 99 -1.61 0.91 11.59
N ALA A 100 -1.70 2.07 10.95
CA ALA A 100 -2.97 2.79 10.76
C ALA A 100 -3.98 1.95 9.97
N PHE A 101 -3.54 1.29 8.89
CA PHE A 101 -4.38 0.41 8.08
C PHE A 101 -4.95 -0.76 8.88
N TYR A 102 -4.10 -1.42 9.67
CA TYR A 102 -4.52 -2.50 10.57
C TYR A 102 -5.60 -2.03 11.55
N PHE A 103 -5.39 -0.87 12.19
CA PHE A 103 -6.39 -0.31 13.11
C PHE A 103 -7.70 0.05 12.41
N CYS A 104 -7.67 0.57 11.18
CA CYS A 104 -8.88 0.88 10.42
C CYS A 104 -9.66 -0.39 10.07
N CYS A 105 -8.98 -1.45 9.61
CA CYS A 105 -9.62 -2.74 9.34
C CYS A 105 -10.19 -3.37 10.62
N LYS A 106 -9.44 -3.34 11.73
CA LYS A 106 -9.90 -3.85 13.02
C LYS A 106 -11.10 -3.05 13.55
N SER A 107 -11.08 -1.72 13.42
CA SER A 107 -12.20 -0.86 13.80
C SER A 107 -13.44 -1.20 12.98
N LEU A 108 -13.30 -1.34 11.66
CA LEU A 108 -14.41 -1.71 10.78
C LEU A 108 -15.00 -3.08 11.15
N TYR A 109 -14.16 -4.07 11.44
CA TYR A 109 -14.61 -5.37 11.91
C TYR A 109 -15.38 -5.26 13.24
N SER A 110 -14.83 -4.53 14.21
CA SER A 110 -15.49 -4.30 15.49
C SER A 110 -16.85 -3.60 15.32
N ASP A 111 -16.92 -2.62 14.41
CA ASP A 111 -18.14 -1.89 14.10
C ASP A 111 -19.23 -2.79 13.51
N PHE A 112 -18.86 -3.75 12.65
CA PHE A 112 -19.81 -4.74 12.14
C PHE A 112 -20.29 -5.70 13.23
N VAL A 113 -19.37 -6.31 13.98
CA VAL A 113 -19.69 -7.30 15.02
C VAL A 113 -20.55 -6.72 16.15
N THR A 114 -20.34 -5.46 16.51
CA THR A 114 -21.09 -4.80 17.60
C THR A 114 -22.39 -4.14 17.13
N GLY A 115 -22.70 -4.15 15.83
CA GLY A 115 -23.86 -3.44 15.28
C GLY A 115 -23.76 -1.91 15.42
N SER A 116 -22.54 -1.38 15.33
CA SER A 116 -22.23 0.05 15.44
C SER A 116 -22.92 0.87 14.35
N THR A 117 -23.11 2.16 14.61
CA THR A 117 -23.78 3.05 13.65
C THR A 117 -22.99 3.17 12.34
N TYR A 118 -23.71 3.37 11.23
CA TYR A 118 -23.13 3.55 9.90
C TYR A 118 -22.07 4.67 9.83
N ARG A 119 -22.13 5.65 10.74
CA ARG A 119 -21.15 6.74 10.84
C ARG A 119 -19.74 6.24 11.19
N HIS A 120 -19.61 5.29 12.11
CA HIS A 120 -18.30 4.74 12.50
C HIS A 120 -17.72 3.86 11.41
N GLN A 121 -18.56 3.08 10.72
CA GLN A 121 -18.17 2.30 9.55
C GLN A 121 -17.60 3.20 8.45
N LEU A 122 -18.23 4.35 8.16
CA LEU A 122 -17.71 5.33 7.18
C LEU A 122 -16.34 5.89 7.58
N VAL A 123 -16.11 6.19 8.86
CA VAL A 123 -14.81 6.66 9.34
C VAL A 123 -13.75 5.60 9.08
N SER A 124 -14.01 4.34 9.46
CA SER A 124 -13.10 3.22 9.24
C SER A 124 -12.82 2.98 7.75
N ILE A 125 -13.84 3.04 6.89
CA ILE A 125 -13.71 2.93 5.42
C ILE A 125 -12.87 4.08 4.86
N SER A 126 -13.11 5.32 5.28
CA SER A 126 -12.32 6.47 4.83
C SER A 126 -10.85 6.35 5.22
N GLY A 127 -10.57 5.83 6.43
CA GLY A 127 -9.21 5.52 6.89
C GLY A 127 -8.52 4.46 6.02
N ILE A 128 -9.24 3.41 5.64
CA ILE A 128 -8.76 2.37 4.71
C ILE A 128 -8.41 2.98 3.35
N ILE A 129 -9.27 3.83 2.79
CA ILE A 129 -9.03 4.50 1.50
C ILE A 129 -7.76 5.37 1.57
N VAL A 130 -7.61 6.17 2.63
CA VAL A 130 -6.43 7.02 2.83
C VAL A 130 -5.16 6.18 2.92
N CYS A 131 -5.20 5.05 3.65
CA CYS A 131 -4.05 4.16 3.76
C CYS A 131 -3.69 3.50 2.43
N LEU A 132 -4.68 3.01 1.66
CA LEU A 132 -4.45 2.43 0.33
C LEU A 132 -3.88 3.45 -0.66
N PHE A 133 -4.39 4.67 -0.64
CA PHE A 133 -3.81 5.79 -1.38
C PHE A 133 -2.32 5.94 -1.04
N TRP A 134 -1.97 5.97 0.25
CA TRP A 134 -0.59 6.12 0.67
C TRP A 134 0.30 4.92 0.34
N TYR A 135 -0.21 3.69 0.39
CA TYR A 135 0.54 2.51 -0.06
C TYR A 135 0.91 2.60 -1.53
N VAL A 136 -0.03 2.99 -2.39
CA VAL A 136 0.26 3.18 -3.81
C VAL A 136 1.31 4.27 -4.01
N HIS A 137 1.23 5.36 -3.24
CA HIS A 137 2.22 6.42 -3.29
C HIS A 137 3.60 5.98 -2.78
N LEU A 138 3.64 5.14 -1.75
CA LEU A 138 4.87 4.62 -1.17
C LEU A 138 5.52 3.49 -1.97
N ILE A 139 4.76 2.78 -2.82
CA ILE A 139 5.25 1.64 -3.61
C ILE A 139 5.55 2.07 -5.05
N PHE A 140 4.60 2.73 -5.72
CA PHE A 140 4.65 2.94 -7.17
C PHE A 140 5.06 4.36 -7.60
N LEU A 141 4.82 5.38 -6.77
CA LEU A 141 5.03 6.76 -7.18
C LEU A 141 6.32 7.36 -6.60
N THR A 142 7.04 8.10 -7.43
CA THR A 142 8.14 8.96 -7.00
C THR A 142 7.75 10.43 -7.20
N GLN A 143 8.47 11.35 -6.56
CA GLN A 143 8.25 12.80 -6.72
C GLN A 143 8.24 13.26 -8.19
N LYS A 144 8.91 12.53 -9.09
CA LYS A 144 8.91 12.84 -10.53
C LYS A 144 7.60 12.52 -11.24
N ASP A 145 6.83 11.59 -10.72
CA ASP A 145 5.66 11.06 -11.41
C ASP A 145 4.43 11.95 -11.23
N PHE A 146 4.44 12.84 -10.23
CA PHE A 146 3.34 13.77 -9.91
C PHE A 146 2.99 14.75 -11.02
N ASN A 147 3.95 15.12 -11.88
CA ASN A 147 3.74 16.13 -12.93
C ASN A 147 3.32 15.52 -14.28
N GLY A 148 3.12 14.20 -14.37
CA GLY A 148 2.77 13.52 -15.62
C GLY A 148 1.33 13.01 -15.64
N ASN A 149 0.72 12.91 -16.82
CA ASN A 149 -0.61 12.30 -17.01
C ASN A 149 -0.69 10.85 -16.50
N LYS A 150 0.47 10.17 -16.37
CA LYS A 150 0.59 8.85 -15.76
C LYS A 150 0.13 8.83 -14.29
N TYR A 151 0.25 9.94 -13.57
CA TYR A 151 -0.21 10.09 -12.19
C TYR A 151 -1.72 9.87 -12.07
N ILE A 152 -2.49 10.50 -12.96
CA ILE A 152 -3.96 10.39 -13.00
C ILE A 152 -4.36 8.93 -13.26
N GLY A 153 -3.68 8.27 -14.21
CA GLY A 153 -3.92 6.84 -14.49
C GLY A 153 -3.68 5.95 -13.27
N ILE A 154 -2.61 6.19 -12.51
CA ILE A 154 -2.30 5.44 -11.28
C ILE A 154 -3.34 5.71 -10.18
N LEU A 155 -3.85 6.94 -10.06
CA LEU A 155 -4.91 7.27 -9.10
C LEU A 155 -6.22 6.55 -9.43
N ILE A 156 -6.62 6.49 -10.70
CA ILE A 156 -7.82 5.76 -11.13
C ILE A 156 -7.66 4.27 -10.82
N LEU A 157 -6.50 3.68 -11.14
CA LEU A 157 -6.21 2.28 -10.81
C LEU A 157 -6.28 2.04 -9.29
N CYS A 158 -5.72 2.94 -8.48
CA CYS A 158 -5.80 2.87 -7.03
C CYS A 158 -7.25 2.90 -6.53
N ALA A 159 -8.09 3.79 -7.08
CA ALA A 159 -9.49 3.90 -6.69
C ALA A 159 -10.25 2.60 -7.00
N VAL A 160 -10.00 1.98 -8.17
CA VAL A 160 -10.60 0.69 -8.54
C VAL A 160 -10.16 -0.41 -7.59
N LEU A 161 -8.86 -0.54 -7.32
CA LEU A 161 -8.33 -1.55 -6.40
C LEU A 161 -8.86 -1.37 -4.98
N SER A 162 -8.94 -0.13 -4.49
CA SER A 162 -9.52 0.19 -3.18
C SER A 162 -11.00 -0.17 -3.12
N SER A 163 -11.77 0.11 -4.17
CA SER A 163 -13.20 -0.24 -4.24
C SER A 163 -13.40 -1.76 -4.19
N VAL A 164 -12.62 -2.52 -4.98
CA VAL A 164 -12.66 -3.99 -4.97
C VAL A 164 -12.29 -4.56 -3.60
N PHE A 165 -11.23 -4.03 -2.97
CA PHE A 165 -10.81 -4.46 -1.64
C PHE A 165 -11.91 -4.23 -0.59
N ILE A 166 -12.49 -3.02 -0.57
CA ILE A 166 -13.56 -2.66 0.38
C ILE A 166 -14.79 -3.55 0.14
N TYR A 167 -15.17 -3.80 -1.12
CA TYR A 167 -16.29 -4.68 -1.45
C TYR A 167 -16.10 -6.09 -0.86
N TYR A 168 -14.94 -6.72 -1.08
CA TYR A 168 -14.67 -8.05 -0.54
C TYR A 168 -14.58 -8.06 0.98
N LEU A 169 -14.02 -7.00 1.58
CA LEU A 169 -13.89 -6.88 3.02
C LEU A 169 -15.26 -6.73 3.70
N VAL A 170 -16.12 -5.86 3.18
CA VAL A 170 -17.50 -5.71 3.67
C VAL A 170 -18.28 -7.00 3.45
N LYS A 171 -18.23 -7.59 2.24
CA LYS A 171 -18.89 -8.85 1.93
C LYS A 171 -18.48 -9.96 2.89
N HIS A 172 -17.19 -10.10 3.18
CA HIS A 172 -16.70 -11.12 4.11
C HIS A 172 -17.24 -10.93 5.53
N TYR A 173 -17.43 -9.69 6.00
CA TYR A 173 -17.98 -9.43 7.33
C TYR A 173 -19.50 -9.60 7.38
N THR A 174 -20.24 -9.08 6.40
CA THR A 174 -21.70 -9.21 6.39
C THR A 174 -22.19 -10.62 6.14
N TYR A 175 -21.45 -11.45 5.40
CA TYR A 175 -21.84 -12.84 5.15
C TYR A 175 -21.88 -13.69 6.43
N LYS A 176 -20.98 -13.40 7.38
CA LYS A 176 -20.96 -14.12 8.67
C LYS A 176 -22.19 -13.77 9.51
N ASP A 177 -22.57 -12.50 9.54
CA ASP A 177 -23.75 -12.06 10.29
C ASP A 177 -25.04 -12.63 9.68
N ASP A 178 -25.15 -12.69 8.36
CA ASP A 178 -26.33 -13.27 7.68
C ASP A 178 -26.46 -14.78 7.97
N ILE A 179 -25.35 -15.53 8.01
CA ILE A 179 -25.34 -16.95 8.40
C ILE A 179 -25.79 -17.11 9.86
N ILE A 180 -25.26 -16.28 10.77
CA ILE A 180 -25.60 -16.35 12.21
C ILE A 180 -27.08 -16.01 12.42
N LEU A 181 -27.59 -14.98 11.74
CA LEU A 181 -29.00 -14.58 11.82
C LEU A 181 -29.92 -15.66 11.25
N LYS A 182 -29.57 -16.29 10.13
CA LYS A 182 -30.31 -17.44 9.58
C LYS A 182 -30.38 -18.59 10.58
N GLN A 183 -29.27 -18.94 11.22
CA GLN A 183 -29.25 -19.99 12.25
C GLN A 183 -30.07 -19.63 13.50
N LEU A 184 -29.99 -18.38 13.98
CA LEU A 184 -30.81 -17.90 15.10
C LEU A 184 -32.30 -17.94 14.76
N SER A 185 -32.68 -17.46 13.57
CA SER A 185 -34.07 -17.47 13.11
C SER A 185 -34.62 -18.90 12.97
N PHE A 186 -33.78 -19.85 12.56
CA PHE A 186 -34.14 -21.26 12.51
C PHE A 186 -34.40 -21.83 13.91
N ILE A 187 -33.52 -21.57 14.88
CA ILE A 187 -33.70 -22.00 16.27
C ILE A 187 -35.00 -21.41 16.86
N GLU A 188 -35.28 -20.15 16.58
CA GLU A 188 -36.51 -19.49 17.03
C GLU A 188 -37.76 -20.13 16.40
N ARG A 189 -37.75 -20.42 15.10
CA ARG A 189 -38.84 -21.13 14.41
C ARG A 189 -39.06 -22.54 14.95
N ILE A 190 -37.99 -23.29 15.25
CA ILE A 190 -38.10 -24.60 15.90
C ILE A 190 -38.86 -24.46 17.21
N ARG A 191 -38.47 -23.51 18.05
CA ARG A 191 -39.05 -23.31 19.39
C ARG A 191 -40.51 -22.85 19.33
N THR A 192 -40.85 -21.98 18.38
CA THR A 192 -42.15 -21.27 18.36
C THR A 192 -43.19 -21.94 17.49
N ILE A 193 -42.79 -22.61 16.40
CA ILE A 193 -43.70 -23.19 15.40
C ILE A 193 -43.61 -24.72 15.45
N HIS A 194 -42.45 -25.29 15.13
CA HIS A 194 -42.31 -26.74 14.91
C HIS A 194 -42.50 -27.56 16.19
N TYR A 195 -41.88 -27.16 17.30
CA TYR A 195 -41.93 -27.91 18.56
C TYR A 195 -43.34 -27.91 19.18
N PRO A 196 -44.05 -26.77 19.31
CA PRO A 196 -45.41 -26.77 19.84
C PRO A 196 -46.39 -27.55 18.95
N ALA A 197 -46.27 -27.44 17.62
CA ALA A 197 -47.16 -28.14 16.69
C ALA A 197 -47.05 -29.67 16.82
N ILE A 198 -45.82 -30.19 16.86
CA ILE A 198 -45.55 -31.62 17.05
C ILE A 198 -46.00 -32.07 18.45
N ALA A 199 -45.71 -31.29 19.49
CA ALA A 199 -46.08 -31.62 20.87
C ALA A 199 -47.60 -31.72 21.07
N VAL A 200 -48.37 -30.81 20.46
CA VAL A 200 -49.83 -30.84 20.51
C VAL A 200 -50.39 -32.08 19.79
N LYS A 201 -49.87 -32.38 18.60
CA LYS A 201 -50.28 -33.56 17.82
C LYS A 201 -49.94 -34.87 18.53
N ALA A 202 -48.74 -34.98 19.11
CA ALA A 202 -48.30 -36.14 19.86
C ALA A 202 -49.16 -36.37 21.12
N LYS A 203 -49.40 -35.31 21.91
CA LYS A 203 -50.25 -35.38 23.11
C LYS A 203 -51.71 -35.73 22.79
N PHE A 204 -52.22 -35.28 21.64
CA PHE A 204 -53.54 -35.67 21.19
C PHE A 204 -53.61 -37.14 20.78
N ALA A 205 -52.62 -37.61 20.02
CA ALA A 205 -52.53 -39.01 19.61
C ALA A 205 -52.43 -39.95 20.83
N GLU A 206 -51.63 -39.60 21.83
CA GLU A 206 -51.51 -40.34 23.09
C GLU A 206 -52.84 -40.42 23.85
N LYS A 207 -53.62 -39.32 23.87
CA LYS A 207 -54.86 -39.24 24.66
C LYS A 207 -56.06 -39.93 24.01
N TYR A 208 -56.12 -39.95 22.68
CA TYR A 208 -57.30 -40.40 21.93
C TYR A 208 -57.05 -41.60 21.01
N ASP A 209 -55.83 -42.14 21.01
CA ASP A 209 -55.37 -43.28 20.20
C ASP A 209 -55.66 -43.11 18.69
N LYS A 210 -55.74 -41.85 18.25
CA LYS A 210 -56.09 -41.42 16.90
C LYS A 210 -55.29 -40.17 16.55
N GLY A 211 -54.87 -40.08 15.29
CA GLY A 211 -54.23 -38.88 14.77
C GLY A 211 -55.17 -37.67 14.85
N LEU A 212 -54.62 -36.51 15.23
CA LEU A 212 -55.33 -35.23 15.18
C LEU A 212 -55.70 -34.94 13.71
N ILE A 213 -56.99 -34.76 13.41
CA ILE A 213 -57.45 -34.30 12.09
C ILE A 213 -57.27 -32.77 12.07
N SER A 214 -56.05 -32.31 11.82
CA SER A 214 -55.74 -30.90 11.52
C SER A 214 -55.59 -30.69 10.02
N GLU A 215 -55.78 -29.45 9.53
CA GLU A 215 -55.58 -29.07 8.11
C GLU A 215 -54.18 -29.45 7.57
N ASN A 216 -53.14 -29.38 8.40
CA ASN A 216 -51.77 -29.78 8.02
C ASN A 216 -51.45 -31.18 8.53
N LYS A 217 -51.01 -32.09 7.64
CA LYS A 217 -50.52 -33.42 8.03
C LYS A 217 -49.16 -33.28 8.72
N VAL A 218 -48.80 -34.28 9.54
CA VAL A 218 -47.45 -34.37 10.15
C VAL A 218 -46.35 -34.37 9.07
N GLU A 219 -46.63 -34.98 7.92
CA GLU A 219 -45.73 -34.98 6.76
C GLU A 219 -45.45 -33.57 6.21
N ASP A 220 -46.43 -32.66 6.28
CA ASP A 220 -46.27 -31.30 5.78
C ASP A 220 -45.41 -30.46 6.74
N GLU A 221 -45.55 -30.65 8.05
CA GLU A 221 -44.67 -30.02 9.05
C GLU A 221 -43.24 -30.56 9.00
N ILE A 222 -43.05 -31.86 8.71
CA ILE A 222 -41.71 -32.44 8.50
C ILE A 222 -41.07 -31.85 7.24
N LYS A 223 -41.84 -31.67 6.16
CA LYS A 223 -41.34 -31.01 4.93
C LYS A 223 -40.97 -29.55 5.18
N GLU A 224 -41.78 -28.82 5.94
CA GLU A 224 -41.52 -27.42 6.29
C GLU A 224 -40.27 -27.31 7.19
N PHE A 225 -40.11 -28.20 8.16
CA PHE A 225 -38.89 -28.28 8.97
C PHE A 225 -37.66 -28.61 8.12
N GLN A 226 -37.76 -29.57 7.18
CA GLN A 226 -36.67 -29.90 6.27
C GLN A 226 -36.33 -28.74 5.34
N TYR A 227 -37.33 -28.00 4.88
CA TYR A 227 -37.14 -26.79 4.09
C TYR A 227 -36.36 -25.73 4.88
N ASP A 228 -36.81 -25.39 6.10
CA ASP A 228 -36.15 -24.44 6.99
C ASP A 228 -34.72 -24.87 7.36
N LEU A 229 -34.49 -26.17 7.57
CA LEU A 229 -33.17 -26.75 7.79
C LEU A 229 -32.26 -26.58 6.56
N THR A 230 -32.79 -26.84 5.37
CA THR A 230 -32.03 -26.74 4.11
C THR A 230 -31.73 -25.28 3.76
N ASP A 231 -32.66 -24.37 4.05
CA ASP A 231 -32.49 -22.93 3.84
C ASP A 231 -31.45 -22.34 4.80
N SER A 232 -31.47 -22.75 6.08
CA SER A 232 -30.48 -22.30 7.08
C SER A 232 -29.06 -22.88 6.88
N THR A 233 -28.92 -23.93 6.06
CA THR A 233 -27.62 -24.58 5.75
C THR A 233 -27.08 -24.26 4.36
N LYS A 234 -27.84 -23.59 3.49
CA LYS A 234 -27.35 -23.11 2.19
C LYS A 234 -26.42 -21.91 2.38
N HIS A 235 -25.15 -22.11 2.01
CA HIS A 235 -24.13 -21.06 1.95
C HIS A 235 -24.25 -20.23 0.70
#